data_AF-A0A2E5EA25-F1
#
_entry.id   AF-A0A2E5EA25-F1
#
_cell.length_a   1.000
_cell.length_b   1.000
_cell.length_c   1.000
_cell.angle_alpha   90.00
_cell.angle_beta   90.00
_cell.angle_gamma   90.00
#
_symmetry.space_group_name_H-M   'P 1'
#
loop_
_entity.id
_entity.type
_entity.pdbx_description
1 polymer ?
#
loop_
_entity_poly.entity_id
_entity_poly.type
_entity_poly.pdbx_seq_one_letter_code
_entity_poly.pdbx_strand_id
1 'polypeptide(L)'
;MANGVQRDHECCVCHPGCLGRPLSGRHIHMIRLFSILACIGIGGGFGALAREGTMSLMHGIIGLPAFVSLAFVNVFGSFLIGIIFGSLEGHLNRDGTSRLKQAPHHRHLHQLPWWPNGDLTQPAVDLLQARITLQTASAISITGFLGAYTTFSAFSLLTVQLLQSGQILNAIISVVGSVCLSLLMVWIGLHVGVRIAFRKSLTGE
;
A
#
# COMPACT_ATOMS: atom_id res chain seq x y z
N MET A 1 37.52 20.23 63.31
CA MET A 1 36.96 19.03 62.66
C MET A 1 35.80 19.47 61.80
N ALA A 2 36.00 19.50 60.49
CA ALA A 2 34.98 19.82 59.50
C ALA A 2 34.15 18.56 59.19
N ASN A 3 32.84 18.71 58.99
CA ASN A 3 31.90 17.89 58.18
C ASN A 3 30.47 18.20 58.65
N GLY A 4 29.45 18.36 57.80
CA GLY A 4 29.34 18.13 56.37
C GLY A 4 28.20 18.97 55.78
N VAL A 5 28.40 19.33 54.52
CA VAL A 5 27.59 20.22 53.70
C VAL A 5 26.39 19.48 53.11
N GLN A 6 25.23 20.13 53.17
CA GLN A 6 23.99 19.85 52.45
C GLN A 6 24.21 19.77 50.92
N ARG A 7 23.45 18.92 50.22
CA ARG A 7 23.02 18.93 48.80
C ARG A 7 22.76 17.48 48.38
N ASP A 8 21.86 17.09 47.49
CA ASP A 8 20.69 17.65 46.81
C ASP A 8 20.00 16.42 46.18
N HIS A 9 18.72 16.55 45.86
CA HIS A 9 17.94 15.59 45.08
C HIS A 9 18.64 15.20 43.76
N GLU A 10 19.14 13.96 43.65
CA GLU A 10 19.43 13.35 42.35
C GLU A 10 18.25 12.49 41.90
N CYS A 11 17.39 13.12 41.08
CA CYS A 11 16.62 12.42 40.06
C CYS A 11 17.55 11.44 39.32
N CYS A 12 17.07 10.22 39.06
CA CYS A 12 17.76 9.24 38.23
C CYS A 12 18.12 9.82 36.85
N VAL A 13 19.34 10.34 36.72
CA VAL A 13 19.96 10.66 35.45
C VAL A 13 20.28 9.32 34.77
N CYS A 14 19.71 9.11 33.59
CA CYS A 14 20.02 7.97 32.73
C CYS A 14 21.53 7.87 32.52
N HIS A 15 22.15 6.83 33.07
CA HIS A 15 23.56 6.52 32.83
C HIS A 15 23.74 6.13 31.35
N PRO A 16 24.72 6.66 30.59
CA PRO A 16 24.92 6.35 29.17
C PRO A 16 25.31 4.88 28.86
N GLY A 17 25.40 4.02 29.88
CA GLY A 17 25.90 2.64 29.77
C GLY A 17 24.84 1.54 29.82
N CYS A 18 23.55 1.87 29.99
CA CYS A 18 22.47 0.87 30.12
C CYS A 18 21.61 0.73 28.85
N LEU A 19 22.17 0.99 27.66
CA LEU A 19 21.53 0.58 26.41
C LEU A 19 21.96 -0.86 26.09
N GLY A 20 21.06 -1.81 26.33
CA GLY A 20 21.22 -3.18 25.86
C GLY A 20 21.63 -3.19 24.40
N ARG A 21 22.64 -4.00 24.05
CA ARG A 21 23.11 -4.15 22.66
C ARG A 21 21.90 -4.40 21.77
N PRO A 22 21.68 -3.61 20.70
CA PRO A 22 20.57 -3.87 19.80
C PRO A 22 20.73 -5.27 19.25
N LEU A 23 19.70 -6.12 19.42
CA LEU A 23 19.61 -7.39 18.74
C LEU A 23 19.97 -7.17 17.27
N SER A 24 20.96 -7.92 16.77
CA SER A 24 21.57 -7.78 15.45
C SER A 24 20.53 -7.43 14.39
N GLY A 25 20.49 -6.15 13.98
CA GLY A 25 19.47 -5.62 13.09
C GLY A 25 19.39 -6.38 11.76
N ARG A 26 20.48 -7.06 11.37
CA ARG A 26 20.56 -7.90 10.18
C ARG A 26 19.54 -9.03 10.17
N HIS A 27 19.28 -9.69 11.30
CA HIS A 27 18.31 -10.79 11.37
C HIS A 27 16.86 -10.31 11.21
N ILE A 28 16.53 -9.18 11.84
CA ILE A 28 15.18 -8.60 11.76
C ILE A 28 14.87 -8.13 10.33
N HIS A 29 15.85 -7.52 9.66
CA HIS A 29 15.71 -7.12 8.25
C HIS A 29 15.54 -8.33 7.32
N MET A 30 16.29 -9.41 7.56
CA MET A 30 16.23 -10.62 6.75
C MET A 30 14.88 -11.35 6.89
N ILE A 31 14.34 -11.46 8.11
CA ILE A 31 13.02 -12.04 8.36
C ILE A 31 11.93 -11.22 7.67
N ARG A 32 11.96 -9.88 7.79
CA ARG A 32 10.99 -9.00 7.13
C ARG A 32 11.03 -9.13 5.62
N LEU A 33 12.23 -9.16 5.03
CA LEU A 33 12.40 -9.33 3.59
C LEU A 33 11.80 -10.66 3.13
N PHE A 34 12.10 -11.75 3.83
CA PHE A 34 11.56 -13.07 3.51
C PHE A 34 10.03 -13.10 3.58
N SER A 35 9.44 -12.52 4.63
CA SER A 35 7.98 -12.41 4.76
C SER A 35 7.35 -11.62 3.60
N ILE A 36 7.96 -10.50 3.20
CA ILE A 36 7.46 -9.70 2.07
C ILE A 36 7.53 -10.48 0.76
N LEU A 37 8.66 -11.16 0.49
CA LEU A 37 8.81 -11.97 -0.71
C LEU A 37 7.79 -13.12 -0.75
N ALA A 38 7.52 -13.76 0.41
CA ALA A 38 6.49 -14.77 0.51
C ALA A 38 5.09 -14.21 0.21
N CYS A 39 4.76 -13.03 0.76
CA CYS A 39 3.51 -12.33 0.44
C CYS A 39 3.38 -12.02 -1.05
N ILE A 40 4.43 -11.50 -1.69
CA ILE A 40 4.46 -11.22 -3.13
C ILE A 40 4.26 -12.51 -3.92
N GLY A 41 4.95 -13.59 -3.55
CA GLY A 41 4.85 -14.89 -4.23
C GLY A 41 3.46 -15.50 -4.14
N ILE A 42 2.84 -15.49 -2.95
CA ILE A 42 1.47 -15.98 -2.76
C ILE A 42 0.49 -15.13 -3.58
N GLY A 43 0.55 -13.81 -3.43
CA GLY A 43 -0.29 -12.90 -4.20
C GLY A 43 -0.12 -13.10 -5.70
N GLY A 44 1.12 -13.20 -6.17
CA GLY A 44 1.48 -13.40 -7.57
C GLY A 44 0.97 -14.71 -8.15
N GLY A 45 1.06 -15.81 -7.38
CA GLY A 45 0.47 -17.09 -7.78
C GLY A 45 -1.04 -16.98 -8.00
N PHE A 46 -1.76 -16.39 -7.04
CA PHE A 46 -3.20 -16.14 -7.19
C PHE A 46 -3.52 -15.19 -8.34
N GLY A 47 -2.73 -14.14 -8.54
CA GLY A 47 -2.91 -13.17 -9.62
C GLY A 47 -2.77 -13.82 -11.00
N ALA A 48 -1.75 -14.65 -11.18
CA ALA A 48 -1.53 -15.37 -12.44
C ALA A 48 -2.67 -16.36 -12.74
N LEU A 49 -3.13 -17.10 -11.73
CA LEU A 49 -4.28 -18.01 -11.87
C LEU A 49 -5.57 -17.24 -12.21
N ALA A 50 -5.82 -16.11 -11.55
CA ALA A 50 -6.99 -15.27 -11.82
C ALA A 50 -6.94 -14.66 -13.22
N ARG A 51 -5.75 -14.28 -13.71
CA ARG A 51 -5.55 -13.79 -15.09
C ARG A 51 -5.92 -14.86 -16.09
N GLU A 52 -5.34 -16.05 -15.98
CA GLU A 52 -5.61 -17.14 -16.90
C GLU A 52 -7.06 -17.63 -16.82
N GLY A 53 -7.66 -17.64 -15.63
CA GLY A 53 -9.09 -17.92 -15.46
C GLY A 53 -9.98 -16.88 -16.15
N THR A 54 -9.66 -15.59 -16.01
CA THR A 54 -10.41 -14.50 -16.68
C THR A 54 -10.25 -14.57 -18.20
N MET A 55 -9.02 -14.77 -18.68
CA MET A 55 -8.73 -14.92 -20.11
C MET A 55 -9.47 -16.13 -20.71
N SER A 56 -9.43 -17.27 -20.03
CA SER A 56 -10.12 -18.49 -20.46
C SER A 56 -11.64 -18.33 -20.48
N LEU A 57 -12.20 -17.62 -19.51
CA LEU A 57 -13.63 -17.32 -19.46
C LEU A 57 -14.06 -16.41 -20.63
N MET A 58 -13.34 -15.31 -20.83
CA MET A 58 -13.67 -14.29 -21.84
C MET A 58 -13.47 -14.82 -23.26
N HIS A 59 -12.33 -15.48 -23.52
CA HIS A 59 -12.04 -16.02 -24.85
C HIS A 59 -12.82 -17.31 -25.14
N GLY A 60 -12.91 -18.21 -24.16
CA GLY A 60 -13.48 -19.54 -24.35
C GLY A 60 -15.01 -19.59 -24.29
N ILE A 61 -15.63 -18.93 -23.31
CA ILE A 61 -17.09 -19.00 -23.13
C ILE A 61 -17.80 -17.88 -23.88
N ILE A 62 -17.29 -16.64 -23.78
CA ILE A 62 -17.92 -15.47 -24.41
C ILE A 62 -17.52 -15.33 -25.89
N GLY A 63 -16.40 -15.97 -26.30
CA GLY A 63 -15.93 -15.93 -27.68
C GLY A 63 -15.29 -14.60 -28.08
N LEU A 64 -14.80 -13.81 -27.10
CA LEU A 64 -14.18 -12.51 -27.40
C LEU A 64 -12.79 -12.67 -28.02
N PRO A 65 -12.37 -11.76 -28.91
CA PRO A 65 -11.01 -11.73 -29.43
C PRO A 65 -9.99 -11.65 -28.29
N ALA A 66 -8.84 -12.32 -28.43
CA ALA A 66 -7.83 -12.40 -27.37
C ALA A 66 -7.37 -11.03 -26.86
N PHE A 67 -7.25 -10.03 -27.74
CA PHE A 67 -6.87 -8.66 -27.35
C PHE A 67 -7.94 -7.97 -26.50
N VAL A 68 -9.23 -8.26 -26.73
CA VAL A 68 -10.35 -7.72 -25.95
C VAL A 68 -10.40 -8.38 -24.57
N SER A 69 -10.23 -9.71 -24.52
CA SER A 69 -10.12 -10.44 -23.25
C SER A 69 -8.98 -9.90 -22.39
N LEU A 70 -7.83 -9.62 -23.00
CA LEU A 70 -6.69 -9.07 -22.28
C LEU A 70 -6.90 -7.61 -21.86
N ALA A 71 -7.53 -6.81 -22.72
CA ALA A 71 -7.94 -5.45 -22.37
C ALA A 71 -8.85 -5.47 -21.14
N PHE A 72 -9.81 -6.40 -21.06
CA PHE A 72 -10.68 -6.56 -19.90
C PHE A 72 -9.88 -6.83 -18.62
N VAL A 73 -8.93 -7.78 -18.65
CA VAL A 73 -8.07 -8.07 -17.50
C VAL A 73 -7.30 -6.83 -17.03
N ASN A 74 -6.67 -6.11 -17.96
CA ASN A 74 -5.87 -4.93 -17.63
C ASN A 74 -6.73 -3.76 -17.11
N VAL A 75 -7.90 -3.54 -17.71
CA VAL A 75 -8.86 -2.51 -17.32
C VAL A 75 -9.47 -2.82 -15.95
N PHE A 76 -9.87 -4.07 -15.72
CA PHE A 76 -10.41 -4.50 -14.44
C PHE A 76 -9.35 -4.44 -13.33
N GLY A 77 -8.12 -4.88 -13.61
CA GLY A 77 -7.00 -4.74 -12.69
C GLY A 77 -6.69 -3.28 -12.36
N SER A 78 -6.79 -2.38 -13.36
CA SER A 78 -6.64 -0.94 -13.18
C SER A 78 -7.71 -0.32 -12.28
N PHE A 79 -8.95 -0.81 -12.36
CA PHE A 79 -9.99 -0.44 -11.41
C PHE A 79 -9.68 -0.91 -9.98
N LEU A 80 -9.27 -2.18 -9.83
CA LEU A 80 -8.96 -2.78 -8.53
C LEU A 80 -7.77 -2.11 -7.84
N ILE A 81 -6.69 -1.80 -8.57
CA ILE A 81 -5.55 -1.08 -7.99
C ILE A 81 -5.96 0.31 -7.49
N GLY A 82 -6.86 1.00 -8.21
CA GLY A 82 -7.44 2.27 -7.77
C GLY A 82 -8.22 2.12 -6.45
N ILE A 83 -9.08 1.10 -6.34
CA ILE A 83 -9.85 0.84 -5.10
C ILE A 83 -8.91 0.53 -3.94
N ILE A 84 -7.97 -0.39 -4.14
CA ILE A 84 -7.06 -0.85 -3.08
C ILE A 84 -6.18 0.31 -2.62
N PHE A 85 -5.58 1.04 -3.56
CA PHE A 85 -4.72 2.18 -3.24
C PHE A 85 -5.50 3.30 -2.55
N GLY A 86 -6.65 3.70 -3.09
CA GLY A 86 -7.50 4.73 -2.48
C GLY A 86 -8.01 4.33 -1.09
N SER A 87 -8.29 3.05 -0.86
CA SER A 87 -8.69 2.55 0.46
C SER A 87 -7.53 2.55 1.44
N LEU A 88 -6.34 2.12 1.03
CA LEU A 88 -5.13 2.10 1.87
C LEU A 88 -4.70 3.50 2.29
N GLU A 89 -4.69 4.44 1.35
CA GLU A 89 -4.38 5.85 1.63
C GLU A 89 -5.38 6.46 2.62
N GLY A 90 -6.66 6.12 2.48
CA GLY A 90 -7.69 6.54 3.42
C GLY A 90 -7.48 6.02 4.85
N HIS A 91 -6.86 4.85 5.03
CA HIS A 91 -6.52 4.34 6.37
C HIS A 91 -5.30 5.06 6.96
N LEU A 92 -4.27 5.34 6.15
CA LEU A 92 -3.09 6.09 6.61
C LEU A 92 -3.44 7.51 7.07
N ASN A 93 -4.29 8.20 6.32
CA ASN A 93 -4.65 9.59 6.60
C ASN A 93 -5.60 9.73 7.81
N ARG A 94 -6.09 8.62 8.37
CA ARG A 94 -7.00 8.57 9.52
C ARG A 94 -6.27 8.68 10.86
N ASP A 95 -5.02 8.22 10.94
CA ASP A 95 -4.24 8.17 12.19
C ASP A 95 -3.54 9.50 12.54
N GLY A 96 -3.78 10.55 11.75
CA GLY A 96 -3.23 11.91 11.97
C GLY A 96 -3.74 12.66 13.21
N THR A 97 -4.51 12.00 14.09
CA THR A 97 -4.95 12.57 15.37
C THR A 97 -4.21 11.92 16.52
N SER A 98 -3.12 12.58 16.93
CA SER A 98 -2.74 12.58 18.33
C SER A 98 -3.98 12.68 19.22
N ARG A 99 -4.10 11.84 20.24
CA ARG A 99 -5.12 12.03 21.29
C ARG A 99 -5.02 13.42 21.94
N LEU A 100 -3.86 14.07 21.86
CA LEU A 100 -3.65 15.46 22.31
C LEU A 100 -4.23 16.51 21.36
N LYS A 101 -4.34 16.27 20.03
CA LYS A 101 -5.01 17.23 19.12
C LYS A 101 -6.48 17.45 19.48
N GLN A 102 -7.09 16.49 20.16
CA GLN A 102 -8.46 16.55 20.64
C GLN A 102 -8.59 17.23 22.03
N ALA A 103 -7.46 17.51 22.72
CA ALA A 103 -7.48 18.17 24.01
C ALA A 103 -7.61 19.71 23.87
N PRO A 104 -8.42 20.38 24.73
CA PRO A 104 -8.75 21.80 24.58
C PRO A 104 -7.55 22.77 24.66
N HIS A 105 -6.40 22.33 25.17
CA HIS A 105 -5.22 23.19 25.40
C HIS A 105 -4.01 22.91 24.48
N HIS A 106 -4.13 22.05 23.45
CA HIS A 106 -2.98 21.65 22.62
C HIS A 106 -2.29 22.80 21.86
N ARG A 107 -3.00 23.89 21.55
CA ARG A 107 -2.47 25.04 20.79
C ARG A 107 -1.29 25.73 21.47
N HIS A 108 -1.20 25.70 22.80
CA HIS A 108 -0.12 26.37 23.52
C HIS A 108 1.19 25.57 23.52
N LEU A 109 1.11 24.24 23.44
CA LEU A 109 2.29 23.37 23.48
C LEU A 109 3.13 23.48 22.19
N HIS A 110 2.47 23.64 21.03
CA HIS A 110 3.14 23.85 19.74
C HIS A 110 3.81 25.23 19.57
N GLN A 111 3.58 26.16 20.50
CA GLN A 111 4.20 27.50 20.46
C GLN A 111 5.56 27.54 21.18
N LEU A 112 5.92 26.47 21.90
CA LEU A 112 7.15 26.40 22.68
C LEU A 112 8.34 25.99 21.78
N PRO A 113 9.45 26.75 21.75
CA PRO A 113 10.58 26.50 20.85
C PRO A 113 11.29 25.15 21.06
N TRP A 114 11.09 24.54 22.23
CA TRP A 114 11.71 23.29 22.65
C TRP A 114 10.78 22.08 22.49
N TRP A 115 9.53 22.30 22.08
CA TRP A 115 8.56 21.21 21.95
C TRP A 115 8.86 20.36 20.70
N PRO A 116 8.87 19.01 20.82
CA PRO A 116 9.18 18.14 19.67
C PRO A 116 8.18 18.30 18.52
N ASN A 117 8.66 18.21 17.28
CA ASN A 117 7.83 18.31 16.07
C ASN A 117 6.87 17.11 15.85
N GLY A 118 6.94 16.08 16.71
CA GLY A 118 6.12 14.87 16.64
C GLY A 118 5.26 14.69 17.89
N ASP A 119 4.15 13.98 17.75
CA ASP A 119 3.30 13.64 18.88
C ASP A 119 3.88 12.48 19.70
N LEU A 120 4.36 12.77 20.90
CA LEU A 120 4.92 11.80 21.85
C LEU A 120 3.88 10.83 22.42
N THR A 121 2.57 11.10 22.26
CA THR A 121 1.51 10.22 22.76
C THR A 121 1.15 9.10 21.80
N GLN A 122 1.65 9.12 20.57
CA GLN A 122 1.57 7.96 19.68
C GLN A 122 2.54 6.88 20.17
N PRO A 123 2.06 5.67 20.48
CA PRO A 123 2.95 4.55 20.75
C PRO A 123 3.81 4.31 19.51
N ALA A 124 5.14 4.34 19.66
CA ALA A 124 6.06 4.02 18.56
C ALA A 124 5.75 2.64 17.92
N VAL A 125 5.14 1.74 18.70
CA VAL A 125 4.66 0.43 18.26
C VAL A 125 3.49 0.54 17.28
N ASP A 126 2.54 1.46 17.49
CA ASP A 126 1.35 1.59 16.63
C ASP A 126 1.72 2.14 15.26
N LEU A 127 2.60 3.14 15.22
CA LEU A 127 3.14 3.67 13.97
C LEU A 127 3.98 2.63 13.21
N LEU A 128 4.76 1.82 13.94
CA LEU A 128 5.54 0.74 13.37
C LEU A 128 4.63 -0.35 12.81
N GLN A 129 3.58 -0.73 13.55
CA GLN A 129 2.63 -1.77 13.17
C GLN A 129 1.79 -1.33 11.97
N ALA A 130 1.35 -0.08 11.93
CA ALA A 130 0.67 0.50 10.76
C ALA A 130 1.55 0.42 9.51
N ARG A 131 2.83 0.82 9.60
CA ARG A 131 3.77 0.74 8.46
C ARG A 131 3.99 -0.70 7.99
N ILE A 132 4.14 -1.64 8.92
CA ILE A 132 4.34 -3.07 8.60
C ILE A 132 3.08 -3.64 7.93
N THR A 133 1.90 -3.43 8.51
CA THR A 133 0.64 -3.92 7.95
C THR A 133 0.42 -3.37 6.55
N LEU A 134 0.63 -2.07 6.35
CA LEU A 134 0.46 -1.45 5.04
C LEU A 134 1.43 -2.00 4.01
N GLN A 135 2.69 -2.18 4.39
CA GLN A 135 3.73 -2.75 3.53
C GLN A 135 3.42 -4.21 3.15
N THR A 136 2.92 -5.02 4.10
CA THR A 136 2.49 -6.39 3.81
C THR A 136 1.25 -6.43 2.93
N ALA A 137 0.28 -5.55 3.16
CA ALA A 137 -0.94 -5.44 2.37
C ALA A 137 -0.63 -5.01 0.93
N SER A 138 0.24 -4.01 0.73
CA SER A 138 0.67 -3.60 -0.61
C SER A 138 1.44 -4.72 -1.32
N ALA A 139 2.31 -5.44 -0.59
CA ALA A 139 3.12 -6.51 -1.16
C ALA A 139 2.26 -7.67 -1.69
N ILE A 140 1.28 -8.14 -0.92
CA ILE A 140 0.40 -9.25 -1.36
C ILE A 140 -0.61 -8.79 -2.41
N SER A 141 -1.28 -7.65 -2.22
CA SER A 141 -2.40 -7.24 -3.06
C SER A 141 -1.96 -6.49 -4.31
N ILE A 142 -1.08 -5.50 -4.18
CA ILE A 142 -0.69 -4.64 -5.30
C ILE A 142 0.45 -5.30 -6.09
N THR A 143 1.58 -5.55 -5.42
CA THR A 143 2.78 -6.06 -6.10
C THR A 143 2.61 -7.53 -6.52
N GLY A 144 2.07 -8.37 -5.63
CA GLY A 144 1.82 -9.78 -5.90
C GLY A 144 0.62 -9.96 -6.83
N PHE A 145 -0.58 -9.87 -6.27
CA PHE A 145 -1.81 -10.21 -6.98
C PHE A 145 -2.05 -9.36 -8.23
N LEU A 146 -2.17 -8.04 -8.08
CA LEU A 146 -2.45 -7.17 -9.23
C LEU A 146 -1.30 -7.14 -10.25
N GLY A 147 -0.06 -7.24 -9.78
CA GLY A 147 1.12 -7.32 -10.63
C GLY A 147 1.16 -8.57 -11.52
N ALA A 148 0.67 -9.71 -11.03
CA ALA A 148 0.56 -10.94 -11.83
C ALA A 148 -0.78 -11.09 -12.57
N TYR A 149 -1.83 -10.43 -12.08
CA TYR A 149 -3.15 -10.39 -12.71
C TYR A 149 -3.14 -9.57 -14.00
N THR A 150 -2.54 -8.38 -13.96
CA THR A 150 -2.36 -7.53 -15.14
C THR A 150 -1.09 -7.90 -15.89
N THR A 151 -1.05 -7.72 -17.22
CA THR A 151 0.16 -8.01 -17.98
C THR A 151 0.33 -7.10 -19.19
N PHE A 152 1.51 -6.46 -19.24
CA PHE A 152 1.94 -5.66 -20.37
C PHE A 152 2.62 -6.50 -21.46
N SER A 153 3.32 -7.58 -21.08
CA SER A 153 4.07 -8.41 -22.04
C SER A 153 3.14 -9.12 -23.02
N ALA A 154 2.04 -9.71 -22.54
CA ALA A 154 1.06 -10.34 -23.43
C ALA A 154 0.33 -9.30 -24.30
N PHE A 155 0.10 -8.09 -23.76
CA PHE A 155 -0.53 -7.00 -24.49
C PHE A 155 0.33 -6.54 -25.68
N SER A 156 1.64 -6.41 -25.45
CA SER A 156 2.60 -6.10 -26.52
C SER A 156 2.61 -7.18 -27.59
N LEU A 157 2.64 -8.47 -27.20
CA LEU A 157 2.68 -9.58 -28.14
C LEU A 157 1.41 -9.64 -29.02
N LEU A 158 0.23 -9.55 -28.41
CA LEU A 158 -1.04 -9.55 -29.14
C LEU A 158 -1.15 -8.35 -30.08
N THR A 159 -0.66 -7.18 -29.66
CA THR A 159 -0.64 -5.98 -30.52
C THR A 159 0.26 -6.19 -31.73
N VAL A 160 1.45 -6.76 -31.56
CA VAL A 160 2.35 -7.08 -32.68
C VAL A 160 1.72 -8.12 -33.62
N GLN A 161 1.04 -9.13 -33.09
CA GLN A 161 0.32 -10.12 -33.90
C GLN A 161 -0.81 -9.48 -34.73
N LEU A 162 -1.55 -8.51 -34.15
CA LEU A 162 -2.57 -7.75 -34.89
C LEU A 162 -1.96 -6.91 -36.02
N LEU A 163 -0.79 -6.29 -35.78
CA LEU A 163 -0.07 -5.56 -36.82
C LEU A 163 0.43 -6.48 -37.93
N GLN A 164 1.01 -7.64 -37.58
CA GLN A 164 1.50 -8.63 -38.55
C GLN A 164 0.39 -9.25 -39.40
N SER A 165 -0.80 -9.41 -38.83
CA SER A 165 -1.99 -9.90 -39.54
C SER A 165 -2.67 -8.82 -40.41
N GLY A 166 -2.12 -7.61 -40.50
CA GLY A 166 -2.68 -6.49 -41.27
C GLY A 166 -3.92 -5.86 -40.63
N GLN A 167 -4.32 -6.29 -39.43
CA GLN A 167 -5.49 -5.77 -38.71
C GLN A 167 -5.15 -4.48 -37.96
N ILE A 168 -4.72 -3.45 -38.70
CA ILE A 168 -4.23 -2.17 -38.14
C ILE A 168 -5.29 -1.51 -37.25
N LEU A 169 -6.56 -1.54 -37.64
CA LEU A 169 -7.65 -0.96 -36.85
C LEU A 169 -7.76 -1.62 -35.47
N ASN A 170 -7.72 -2.96 -35.41
CA ASN A 170 -7.80 -3.69 -34.13
C ASN A 170 -6.57 -3.45 -33.26
N ALA A 171 -5.39 -3.31 -33.86
CA ALA A 171 -4.17 -2.94 -33.13
C ALA A 171 -4.31 -1.55 -32.49
N ILE A 172 -4.81 -0.55 -33.24
CA ILE A 172 -5.04 0.81 -32.73
C ILE A 172 -6.09 0.79 -31.62
N ILE A 173 -7.21 0.11 -31.81
CA ILE A 173 -8.27 -0.02 -30.80
C ILE A 173 -7.72 -0.68 -29.53
N SER A 174 -6.95 -1.76 -29.67
CA SER A 174 -6.31 -2.44 -28.55
C SER A 174 -5.43 -1.47 -27.76
N VAL A 175 -4.55 -0.72 -28.44
CA VAL A 175 -3.59 0.18 -27.78
C VAL A 175 -4.27 1.37 -27.14
N VAL A 176 -4.97 2.18 -27.95
CA VAL A 176 -5.58 3.43 -27.49
C VAL A 176 -6.72 3.14 -26.54
N GLY A 177 -7.58 2.19 -26.89
CA GLY A 177 -8.73 1.80 -26.08
C GLY A 177 -8.32 1.26 -24.72
N SER A 178 -7.37 0.31 -24.67
CA SER A 178 -6.96 -0.29 -23.39
C SER A 178 -6.30 0.73 -22.47
N VAL A 179 -5.44 1.61 -23.00
CA VAL A 179 -4.74 2.61 -22.18
C VAL A 179 -5.72 3.66 -21.66
N CYS A 180 -6.53 4.27 -22.53
CA CYS A 180 -7.49 5.29 -22.12
C CYS A 180 -8.50 4.75 -21.11
N LEU A 181 -9.03 3.54 -21.35
CA LEU A 181 -10.00 2.92 -20.46
C LEU A 181 -9.38 2.52 -19.12
N SER A 182 -8.13 2.04 -19.12
CA SER A 182 -7.41 1.71 -17.88
C SER A 182 -7.20 2.95 -17.02
N LEU A 183 -6.76 4.08 -17.61
CA LEU A 183 -6.59 5.34 -16.88
C LEU A 183 -7.91 5.84 -16.28
N LEU A 184 -8.99 5.77 -17.06
CA LEU A 184 -10.33 6.11 -16.58
C LEU A 184 -10.73 5.21 -15.40
N MET A 185 -10.49 3.90 -15.50
CA MET A 185 -10.83 2.95 -14.44
C MET A 185 -9.99 3.14 -13.17
N VAL A 186 -8.70 3.49 -13.27
CA VAL A 186 -7.91 3.88 -12.09
C VAL A 186 -8.56 5.08 -11.41
N TRP A 187 -8.92 6.12 -12.17
CA TRP A 187 -9.53 7.33 -11.62
C TRP A 187 -10.85 7.02 -10.90
N ILE A 188 -11.74 6.24 -11.51
CA ILE A 188 -12.99 5.80 -10.88
C ILE A 188 -12.70 4.97 -9.63
N GLY A 189 -11.76 4.02 -9.72
CA GLY A 189 -11.37 3.16 -8.61
C GLY A 189 -10.85 3.94 -7.40
N LEU A 190 -10.04 4.97 -7.61
CA LEU A 190 -9.54 5.85 -6.55
C LEU A 190 -10.69 6.56 -5.81
N HIS A 191 -11.63 7.14 -6.55
CA HIS A 191 -12.81 7.79 -5.94
C HIS A 191 -13.65 6.81 -5.12
N VAL A 192 -13.86 5.60 -5.64
CA VAL A 192 -14.58 4.54 -4.93
C VAL A 192 -13.82 4.10 -3.68
N GLY A 193 -12.51 3.85 -3.78
CA GLY A 193 -11.67 3.42 -2.66
C GLY A 193 -11.65 4.43 -1.51
N VAL A 194 -11.50 5.72 -1.84
CA VAL A 194 -11.55 6.81 -0.85
C VAL A 194 -12.92 6.85 -0.18
N ARG A 195 -14.02 6.74 -0.93
CA ARG A 195 -15.38 6.71 -0.35
C ARG A 195 -15.62 5.49 0.55
N ILE A 196 -15.09 4.33 0.21
CA ILE A 196 -15.20 3.11 1.03
C ILE A 196 -14.48 3.31 2.37
N ALA A 197 -13.28 3.90 2.34
CA ALA A 197 -12.53 4.23 3.56
C ALA A 197 -13.32 5.18 4.46
N PHE A 198 -13.98 6.20 3.90
CA PHE A 198 -14.85 7.11 4.64
C PHE A 198 -16.13 6.42 5.17
N ARG A 199 -16.76 5.53 4.40
CA ARG A 199 -18.03 4.88 4.83
C ARG A 199 -17.85 3.94 6.00
N LYS A 200 -16.77 3.14 6.02
CA LYS A 200 -16.45 2.29 7.18
C LYS A 200 -16.28 3.11 8.46
N SER A 201 -15.88 4.37 8.34
CA SER A 201 -15.73 5.29 9.47
C SER A 201 -17.05 5.73 10.12
N LEU A 202 -18.17 5.73 9.37
CA LEU A 202 -19.48 6.15 9.90
C LEU A 202 -20.22 5.00 10.59
N THR A 203 -19.85 3.75 10.28
CA THR A 203 -20.51 2.54 10.81
C THR A 203 -19.85 1.97 12.06
N GLY A 204 -18.76 2.55 12.56
CA GLY A 204 -18.23 2.24 13.90
C GLY A 204 -17.59 0.86 14.06
N GLU A 205 -17.09 0.24 12.97
CA GLU A 205 -16.22 -0.95 13.04
C GLU A 205 -14.74 -0.59 12.98
#